data_AF-A0A940ZTS3-F1
#
_entry.id   AF-A0A940ZTS3-F1
#
_cell.length_a   1.000
_cell.length_b   1.000
_cell.length_c   1.000
_cell.angle_alpha   90.00
_cell.angle_beta   90.00
_cell.angle_gamma   90.00
#
_symmetry.space_group_name_H-M   'P 1'
#
loop_
_entity.id
_entity.type
_entity.pdbx_description
1 polymer ?
#
loop_
_entity_poly.entity_id
_entity_poly.type
_entity_poly.pdbx_seq_one_letter_code
_entity_poly.pdbx_strand_id
1 'polypeptide(L)'
;MEWKTAWSYLPSNYNTSIGTICNLTQRTFFRNNLKGTKIKIKLSNLYSKQTSILDEVVIGKKDRSGSNIEEMQTVTYLGNKRIILQPGTEFYSDEITLSLSPKDDIVLSVYVKDTTEICSVCSTWSARSWNTSYGKNGNYTRLQEFETTDGLEIYPVLKFDTHKANNIMGITEIMVYTEGDIKTVALFGDSITHMSYYYDALMEKLYNNLPGQITMVNRGLGGNRLLRDYSRIPEIPGGGTIFGAAGVERFYHDIYSDDRPEYILVLIGINDFTHPYALKHYEEEVTV
;
A
#
# COMPACT_ATOMS: atom_id res chain seq x y z
N MET A 1 -21.89 -5.05 -13.26
CA MET A 1 -21.18 -4.97 -11.97
C MET A 1 -19.79 -5.57 -12.16
N GLU A 2 -18.77 -4.97 -11.58
CA GLU A 2 -17.38 -5.44 -11.67
C GLU A 2 -16.61 -5.09 -10.39
N TRP A 3 -15.42 -5.68 -10.22
CA TRP A 3 -14.49 -5.30 -9.14
C TRP A 3 -13.62 -4.14 -9.62
N LYS A 4 -13.57 -3.06 -8.85
CA LYS A 4 -12.67 -1.92 -9.09
C LYS A 4 -11.79 -1.68 -7.87
N THR A 5 -10.52 -1.41 -8.11
CA THR A 5 -9.57 -1.10 -7.05
C THR A 5 -9.88 0.25 -6.42
N ALA A 6 -10.14 0.29 -5.12
CA ALA A 6 -10.33 1.51 -4.35
C ALA A 6 -9.00 2.08 -3.84
N TRP A 7 -8.04 1.20 -3.57
CA TRP A 7 -6.70 1.56 -3.10
C TRP A 7 -5.73 0.45 -3.47
N SER A 8 -4.53 0.81 -3.93
CA SER A 8 -3.44 -0.14 -4.14
C SER A 8 -2.09 0.55 -4.24
N TYR A 9 -1.08 -0.07 -3.61
CA TYR A 9 0.32 0.34 -3.60
C TYR A 9 1.21 -0.89 -3.78
N LEU A 10 2.41 -0.68 -4.35
CA LEU A 10 3.40 -1.75 -4.45
C LEU A 10 4.13 -1.92 -3.11
N PRO A 11 4.28 -3.16 -2.60
CA PRO A 11 5.12 -3.40 -1.44
C PRO A 11 6.60 -3.22 -1.80
N SER A 12 7.36 -2.52 -0.96
CA SER A 12 8.81 -2.38 -1.13
C SER A 12 9.53 -3.63 -0.63
N ASN A 13 10.37 -4.24 -1.47
CA ASN A 13 11.19 -5.39 -1.10
C ASN A 13 12.45 -4.95 -0.35
N TYR A 14 12.45 -5.00 0.98
CA TYR A 14 13.65 -4.68 1.74
C TYR A 14 14.65 -5.85 1.81
N ASN A 15 14.25 -7.08 1.45
CA ASN A 15 15.05 -8.32 1.51
C ASN A 15 15.76 -8.61 2.86
N THR A 16 15.48 -7.80 3.88
CA THR A 16 15.97 -7.86 5.26
C THR A 16 14.87 -7.35 6.17
N SER A 17 14.90 -7.74 7.44
CA SER A 17 13.98 -7.19 8.44
C SER A 17 14.25 -5.70 8.63
N ILE A 18 13.19 -4.91 8.56
CA ILE A 18 13.18 -3.46 8.84
C ILE A 18 12.52 -3.12 10.17
N GLY A 19 11.97 -4.12 10.85
CA GLY A 19 11.20 -3.97 12.07
C GLY A 19 10.65 -5.31 12.57
N THR A 20 10.28 -5.34 13.84
CA THR A 20 9.61 -6.48 14.47
C THR A 20 8.38 -5.96 15.19
N ILE A 21 7.23 -6.61 14.96
CA ILE A 21 6.00 -6.33 15.69
C ILE A 21 5.68 -7.51 16.61
N CYS A 22 5.04 -7.22 17.74
CA CYS A 22 4.54 -8.20 18.69
C CYS A 22 3.37 -7.57 19.44
N ASN A 23 2.25 -8.30 19.55
CA ASN A 23 1.02 -7.82 20.20
C ASN A 23 0.64 -6.39 19.77
N LEU A 24 0.42 -6.20 18.46
CA LEU A 24 0.26 -4.89 17.84
C LEU A 24 -0.96 -4.86 16.93
N THR A 25 -1.75 -3.78 17.03
CA THR A 25 -2.80 -3.45 16.07
C THR A 25 -2.32 -2.33 15.17
N GLN A 26 -2.32 -2.53 13.85
CA GLN A 26 -2.27 -1.41 12.90
C GLN A 26 -3.69 -1.08 12.45
N ARG A 27 -4.02 0.20 12.32
CA ARG A 27 -5.28 0.68 11.76
C ARG A 27 -4.98 1.69 10.67
N THR A 28 -5.45 1.40 9.46
CA THR A 28 -5.24 2.24 8.29
C THR A 28 -6.57 2.76 7.78
N PHE A 29 -6.63 4.07 7.52
CA PHE A 29 -7.72 4.67 6.76
C PHE A 29 -7.34 4.74 5.28
N PHE A 30 -8.31 4.58 4.39
CA PHE A 30 -8.12 4.70 2.94
C PHE A 30 -9.22 5.57 2.35
N ARG A 31 -8.82 6.59 1.60
CA ARG A 31 -9.72 7.47 0.86
C ARG A 31 -10.38 6.68 -0.27
N ASN A 32 -11.69 6.52 -0.19
CA ASN A 32 -12.49 5.83 -1.21
C ASN A 32 -13.26 6.83 -2.09
N ASN A 33 -13.60 6.45 -3.32
CA ASN A 33 -14.53 7.20 -4.16
C ASN A 33 -15.61 6.32 -4.77
N LEU A 34 -15.54 5.00 -4.53
CA LEU A 34 -16.42 4.03 -5.14
C LEU A 34 -17.70 3.91 -4.33
N LYS A 35 -18.81 3.74 -5.05
CA LYS A 35 -20.06 3.22 -4.48
C LYS A 35 -20.06 1.71 -4.68
N GLY A 36 -20.32 0.93 -3.64
CA GLY A 36 -20.32 -0.53 -3.77
C GLY A 36 -20.97 -1.23 -2.61
N THR A 37 -21.12 -2.56 -2.74
CA THR A 37 -21.84 -3.40 -1.77
C THR A 37 -20.99 -4.51 -1.18
N LYS A 38 -19.85 -4.82 -1.81
CA LYS A 38 -18.89 -5.82 -1.33
C LYS A 38 -17.46 -5.33 -1.47
N ILE A 39 -16.59 -5.89 -0.64
CA ILE A 39 -15.15 -5.60 -0.61
C ILE A 39 -14.37 -6.91 -0.61
N LYS A 40 -13.17 -6.90 -1.20
CA LYS A 40 -12.09 -7.87 -0.98
C LYS A 40 -10.79 -7.15 -0.72
N ILE A 41 -9.89 -7.82 0.00
CA ILE A 41 -8.59 -7.26 0.38
C ILE A 41 -7.51 -8.21 -0.14
N LYS A 42 -6.54 -7.72 -0.89
CA LYS A 42 -5.35 -8.49 -1.23
C LYS A 42 -4.37 -8.43 -0.06
N LEU A 43 -4.22 -9.58 0.58
CA LEU A 43 -3.29 -9.79 1.67
C LEU A 43 -1.97 -10.28 1.10
N SER A 44 -0.86 -9.78 1.64
CA SER A 44 0.46 -9.97 1.04
C SER A 44 1.55 -10.26 2.06
N ASN A 45 2.33 -11.30 1.77
CA ASN A 45 3.59 -11.61 2.43
C ASN A 45 4.67 -11.92 1.39
N LEU A 46 4.63 -11.20 0.28
CA LEU A 46 5.39 -11.48 -0.95
C LEU A 46 6.91 -11.50 -0.73
N TYR A 47 7.45 -10.56 0.03
CA TYR A 47 8.91 -10.42 0.23
C TYR A 47 9.42 -10.84 1.60
N SER A 48 8.55 -11.32 2.49
CA SER A 48 8.96 -11.83 3.79
C SER A 48 9.38 -13.29 3.72
N LYS A 49 10.39 -13.65 4.51
CA LYS A 49 10.94 -15.01 4.58
C LYS A 49 10.25 -15.89 5.61
N GLN A 50 9.49 -15.27 6.52
CA GLN A 50 8.77 -15.94 7.60
C GLN A 50 7.26 -15.88 7.35
N THR A 51 6.54 -16.87 7.86
CA THR A 51 5.08 -16.86 7.90
C THR A 51 4.60 -15.69 8.75
N SER A 52 3.67 -14.90 8.24
CA SER A 52 2.98 -13.86 9.00
C SER A 52 1.58 -14.33 9.35
N ILE A 53 1.14 -14.04 10.58
CA ILE A 53 -0.18 -14.43 11.06
C ILE A 53 -0.94 -13.17 11.43
N LEU A 54 -2.07 -12.97 10.77
CA LEU A 54 -3.02 -11.92 11.11
C LEU A 54 -4.07 -12.54 12.03
N ASP A 55 -3.99 -12.26 13.33
CA ASP A 55 -4.84 -12.90 14.34
C ASP A 55 -6.28 -12.39 14.32
N GLU A 56 -6.48 -11.10 14.03
CA GLU A 56 -7.79 -10.55 13.70
C GLU A 56 -7.66 -9.43 12.68
N VAL A 57 -8.52 -9.47 11.66
CA VAL A 57 -8.65 -8.39 10.66
C VAL A 57 -10.09 -7.91 10.66
N VAL A 58 -10.28 -6.60 10.84
CA VAL A 58 -11.60 -5.96 10.86
C VAL A 58 -11.62 -4.81 9.87
N ILE A 59 -12.57 -4.83 8.96
CA ILE A 59 -12.84 -3.73 8.04
C ILE A 59 -14.13 -3.01 8.46
N GLY A 60 -14.17 -1.71 8.32
CA GLY A 60 -15.37 -0.90 8.49
C GLY A 60 -15.32 0.30 7.56
N LYS A 61 -16.32 1.16 7.67
CA LYS A 61 -16.37 2.42 6.95
C LYS A 61 -16.47 3.59 7.92
N LYS A 62 -16.08 4.77 7.45
CA LYS A 62 -16.21 6.01 8.20
C LYS A 62 -16.68 7.10 7.25
N ASP A 63 -17.82 7.74 7.54
CA ASP A 63 -18.20 8.97 6.85
C ASP A 63 -17.13 10.03 7.12
N ARG A 64 -16.61 10.69 6.07
CA ARG A 64 -15.55 11.71 6.21
C ARG A 64 -15.91 12.88 7.13
N SER A 65 -17.20 13.17 7.27
CA SER A 65 -17.71 14.20 8.17
C SER A 65 -17.92 13.70 9.61
N GLY A 66 -17.91 12.38 9.81
CA GLY A 66 -18.09 11.74 11.10
C GLY A 66 -16.78 11.37 11.80
N SER A 67 -16.90 10.95 13.07
CA SER A 67 -15.77 10.44 13.87
C SER A 67 -15.74 8.91 13.92
N ASN A 68 -16.90 8.26 13.85
CA ASN A 68 -17.06 6.86 14.19
C ASN A 68 -16.83 5.93 12.99
N ILE A 69 -16.28 4.77 13.29
CA ILE A 69 -16.20 3.63 12.37
C ILE A 69 -17.50 2.84 12.51
N GLU A 70 -18.16 2.65 11.38
CA GLU A 70 -19.45 1.99 11.24
C GLU A 70 -19.32 0.64 10.51
N GLU A 71 -20.33 -0.21 10.68
CA GLU A 71 -20.47 -1.48 9.96
C GLU A 71 -19.22 -2.40 10.03
N MET A 72 -18.53 -2.45 11.17
CA MET A 72 -17.33 -3.27 11.35
C MET A 72 -17.58 -4.77 11.09
N GLN A 73 -16.95 -5.30 10.04
CA GLN A 73 -16.99 -6.71 9.65
C GLN A 73 -15.64 -7.39 9.91
N THR A 74 -15.69 -8.66 10.33
CA THR A 74 -14.48 -9.51 10.33
C THR A 74 -14.12 -9.87 8.90
N VAL A 75 -12.85 -9.75 8.56
CA VAL A 75 -12.28 -10.27 7.32
C VAL A 75 -11.82 -11.69 7.56
N THR A 76 -12.14 -12.59 6.63
CA THR A 76 -11.75 -14.01 6.69
C THR A 76 -11.06 -14.45 5.41
N TYR A 77 -10.38 -15.59 5.47
CA TYR A 77 -9.89 -16.30 4.30
C TYR A 77 -10.28 -17.78 4.41
N LEU A 78 -11.03 -18.29 3.42
CA LEU A 78 -11.59 -19.63 3.44
C LEU A 78 -12.41 -19.88 4.73
N GLY A 79 -13.13 -18.86 5.20
CA GLY A 79 -13.92 -18.88 6.44
C GLY A 79 -13.12 -18.73 7.74
N ASN A 80 -11.78 -18.65 7.68
CA ASN A 80 -10.94 -18.53 8.87
C ASN A 80 -10.70 -17.07 9.25
N LYS A 81 -10.91 -16.74 10.53
CA LYS A 81 -10.65 -15.40 11.10
C LYS A 81 -9.16 -15.11 11.29
N ARG A 82 -8.40 -16.15 11.67
CA ARG A 82 -6.94 -16.09 11.77
C ARG A 82 -6.38 -16.42 10.39
N ILE A 83 -5.74 -15.44 9.77
CA ILE A 83 -5.26 -15.55 8.39
C ILE A 83 -3.76 -15.80 8.41
N ILE A 84 -3.33 -16.88 7.75
CA ILE A 84 -1.94 -17.30 7.69
C ILE A 84 -1.39 -16.92 6.32
N LEU A 85 -0.41 -16.03 6.30
CA LEU A 85 0.31 -15.61 5.10
C LEU A 85 1.65 -16.34 5.02
N GLN A 86 1.75 -17.30 4.10
CA GLN A 86 3.01 -18.02 3.89
C GLN A 86 4.03 -17.12 3.18
N PRO A 87 5.34 -17.38 3.33
CA PRO A 87 6.38 -16.65 2.58
C PRO A 87 6.08 -16.66 1.07
N GLY A 88 6.20 -15.50 0.42
CA GLY A 88 6.02 -15.39 -1.04
C GLY A 88 4.58 -15.47 -1.53
N THR A 89 3.59 -15.39 -0.64
CA THR A 89 2.17 -15.51 -1.03
C THR A 89 1.45 -14.17 -1.06
N GLU A 90 0.51 -14.06 -2.00
CA GLU A 90 -0.51 -13.03 -2.06
C GLU A 90 -1.84 -13.66 -2.45
N PHE A 91 -2.92 -13.25 -1.81
CA PHE A 91 -4.26 -13.72 -2.13
C PHE A 91 -5.33 -12.74 -1.64
N TYR A 92 -6.52 -12.82 -2.25
CA TYR A 92 -7.67 -12.06 -1.77
C TYR A 92 -8.35 -12.74 -0.59
N SER A 93 -8.86 -11.94 0.33
CA SER A 93 -9.81 -12.37 1.36
C SER A 93 -11.10 -12.94 0.77
N ASP A 94 -11.91 -13.56 1.62
CA ASP A 94 -13.32 -13.82 1.29
C ASP A 94 -14.07 -12.50 1.01
N GLU A 95 -15.22 -12.61 0.33
CA GLU A 95 -16.10 -11.45 0.09
C GLU A 95 -16.69 -10.92 1.39
N ILE A 96 -16.51 -9.61 1.63
CA ILE A 96 -17.12 -8.92 2.76
C ILE A 96 -18.29 -8.09 2.26
N THR A 97 -19.47 -8.24 2.86
CA THR A 97 -20.61 -7.35 2.59
C THR A 97 -20.41 -6.06 3.39
N LEU A 98 -20.15 -4.95 2.69
CA LEU A 98 -20.00 -3.63 3.27
C LEU A 98 -20.46 -2.58 2.26
N SER A 99 -21.49 -1.81 2.60
CA SER A 99 -22.05 -0.80 1.70
C SER A 99 -21.26 0.50 1.80
N LEU A 100 -20.64 0.90 0.70
CA LEU A 100 -19.87 2.14 0.58
C LEU A 100 -20.54 3.12 -0.36
N SER A 101 -20.42 4.39 -0.04
CA SER A 101 -20.67 5.53 -0.91
C SER A 101 -19.37 6.31 -1.16
N PRO A 102 -19.33 7.21 -2.16
CA PRO A 102 -18.17 8.06 -2.41
C PRO A 102 -17.82 9.02 -1.26
N LYS A 103 -18.64 9.11 -0.20
CA LYS A 103 -18.38 9.92 1.01
C LYS A 103 -17.73 9.12 2.14
N ASP A 104 -17.76 7.79 2.03
CA ASP A 104 -17.22 6.89 3.02
C ASP A 104 -15.75 6.64 2.72
N ASP A 105 -14.90 6.71 3.75
CA ASP A 105 -13.55 6.18 3.74
C ASP A 105 -13.54 4.77 4.34
N ILE A 106 -12.63 3.93 3.86
CA ILE A 106 -12.48 2.55 4.32
C ILE A 106 -11.52 2.55 5.50
N VAL A 107 -11.83 1.79 6.55
CA VAL A 107 -10.95 1.62 7.71
C VAL A 107 -10.65 0.15 7.89
N LEU A 108 -9.37 -0.22 7.86
CA LEU A 108 -8.91 -1.58 8.08
C LEU A 108 -8.05 -1.63 9.34
N SER A 109 -8.38 -2.53 10.26
CA SER A 109 -7.54 -2.84 11.41
C SER A 109 -7.02 -4.26 11.31
N VAL A 110 -5.72 -4.44 11.54
CA VAL A 110 -5.04 -5.73 11.55
C VAL A 110 -4.33 -5.88 12.88
N TYR A 111 -4.67 -6.94 13.61
CA TYR A 111 -4.02 -7.32 14.84
C TYR A 111 -3.09 -8.51 14.61
N VAL A 112 -1.87 -8.39 15.11
CA VAL A 112 -0.85 -9.43 15.12
C VAL A 112 -0.46 -9.68 16.56
N LYS A 113 -0.69 -10.89 17.04
CA LYS A 113 -0.42 -11.28 18.43
C LYS A 113 1.04 -11.70 18.61
N ASP A 114 1.49 -12.60 17.75
CA ASP A 114 2.80 -13.23 17.86
C ASP A 114 3.90 -12.35 17.25
N THR A 115 5.13 -12.53 17.73
CA THR A 115 6.29 -11.81 17.20
C THR A 115 6.48 -12.09 15.71
N THR A 116 6.51 -11.05 14.88
CA THR A 116 6.62 -11.15 13.42
C THR A 116 7.67 -10.17 12.90
N GLU A 117 8.61 -10.65 12.09
CA GLU A 117 9.55 -9.81 11.35
C GLU A 117 8.89 -9.20 10.11
N ILE A 118 9.16 -7.92 9.87
CA ILE A 118 8.65 -7.20 8.71
C ILE A 118 9.79 -6.94 7.74
N CYS A 119 9.70 -7.51 6.54
CA CYS A 119 10.66 -7.29 5.45
C CYS A 119 10.05 -6.49 4.29
N SER A 120 8.78 -6.11 4.41
CA SER A 120 7.99 -5.56 3.31
C SER A 120 6.85 -4.72 3.83
N VAL A 121 6.72 -3.51 3.28
CA VAL A 121 5.61 -2.58 3.55
C VAL A 121 5.27 -1.81 2.29
N CYS A 122 4.02 -1.37 2.18
CA CYS A 122 3.69 -0.25 1.31
C CYS A 122 3.98 1.05 2.06
N SER A 123 4.45 2.08 1.37
CA SER A 123 4.87 3.35 1.97
C SER A 123 4.26 4.55 1.27
N THR A 124 4.00 5.63 2.01
CA THR A 124 3.59 6.93 1.49
C THR A 124 4.18 8.05 2.34
N TRP A 125 4.56 9.17 1.73
CA TRP A 125 5.11 10.33 2.45
C TRP A 125 4.09 11.46 2.56
N SER A 126 3.17 11.56 1.60
CA SER A 126 2.05 12.50 1.69
C SER A 126 1.06 12.09 2.77
N ALA A 127 0.76 10.79 2.89
CA ALA A 127 -0.15 10.20 3.87
C ALA A 127 -1.56 10.87 3.95
N ARG A 128 -2.01 11.50 2.86
CA ARG A 128 -3.33 12.17 2.78
C ARG A 128 -4.40 11.28 2.19
N SER A 129 -4.04 10.36 1.28
CA SER A 129 -4.98 9.38 0.72
C SER A 129 -5.15 8.15 1.60
N TRP A 130 -4.14 7.83 2.41
CA TRP A 130 -4.18 6.80 3.41
C TRP A 130 -3.13 7.07 4.49
N ASN A 131 -3.41 6.65 5.72
CA ASN A 131 -2.45 6.67 6.82
C ASN A 131 -2.77 5.58 7.83
N THR A 132 -1.71 5.06 8.43
CA THR A 132 -1.74 4.01 9.44
C THR A 132 -1.37 4.57 10.81
N SER A 133 -2.19 4.23 11.80
CA SER A 133 -1.93 4.40 13.23
C SER A 133 -1.64 3.04 13.86
N TYR A 134 -0.81 3.00 14.91
CA TYR A 134 -0.38 1.76 15.54
C TYR A 134 -0.68 1.75 17.04
N GLY A 135 -1.32 0.71 17.54
CA GLY A 135 -1.59 0.49 18.96
C GLY A 135 -0.78 -0.70 19.45
N LYS A 136 0.07 -0.48 20.46
CA LYS A 136 0.87 -1.53 21.08
C LYS A 136 0.13 -2.23 22.21
N ASN A 137 0.54 -3.46 22.48
CA ASN A 137 0.13 -4.26 23.63
C ASN A 137 -1.36 -4.65 23.68
N GLY A 138 -2.05 -4.70 22.54
CA GLY A 138 -3.44 -5.10 22.53
C GLY A 138 -4.07 -5.27 21.16
N ASN A 139 -5.20 -5.96 21.18
CA ASN A 139 -6.12 -6.04 20.06
C ASN A 139 -7.13 -4.88 20.17
N TYR A 140 -6.97 -3.88 19.31
CA TYR A 140 -7.82 -2.70 19.26
C TYR A 140 -8.73 -2.69 18.03
N THR A 141 -8.80 -3.79 17.28
CA THR A 141 -9.44 -3.84 15.95
C THR A 141 -10.89 -3.36 15.94
N ARG A 142 -11.63 -3.57 17.05
CA ARG A 142 -13.04 -3.17 17.21
C ARG A 142 -13.29 -1.94 18.06
N LEU A 143 -12.25 -1.32 18.60
CA LEU A 143 -12.42 -0.09 19.37
C LEU A 143 -12.54 1.09 18.42
N GLN A 144 -13.30 2.12 18.79
CA GLN A 144 -13.38 3.35 18.00
C GLN A 144 -12.04 4.10 18.01
N GLU A 145 -11.36 4.11 19.14
CA GLU A 145 -10.09 4.81 19.37
C GLU A 145 -9.16 3.95 20.24
N PHE A 146 -7.85 4.23 20.16
CA PHE A 146 -6.81 3.63 20.99
C PHE A 146 -5.59 4.55 21.06
N GLU A 147 -4.74 4.37 22.06
CA GLU A 147 -3.49 5.12 22.18
C GLU A 147 -2.50 4.73 21.08
N THR A 148 -2.04 5.73 20.32
CA THR A 148 -1.18 5.51 19.16
C THR A 148 0.30 5.63 19.51
N THR A 149 1.13 4.79 18.90
CA THR A 149 2.59 4.85 18.95
C THR A 149 3.17 5.33 17.61
N ASP A 150 4.33 6.01 17.65
CA ASP A 150 5.06 6.43 16.44
C ASP A 150 5.52 5.20 15.63
N GLY A 151 5.26 5.22 14.31
CA GLY A 151 5.68 4.16 13.40
C GLY A 151 7.19 3.92 13.37
N LEU A 152 8.02 4.90 13.72
CA LEU A 152 9.47 4.73 13.83
C LEU A 152 9.92 3.84 14.99
N GLU A 153 9.04 3.58 15.96
CA GLU A 153 9.30 2.54 16.98
C GLU A 153 9.10 1.14 16.42
N ILE A 154 8.35 1.00 15.31
CA ILE A 154 8.09 -0.26 14.64
C ILE A 154 9.11 -0.50 13.54
N TYR A 155 9.42 0.55 12.77
CA TYR A 155 10.35 0.51 11.64
C TYR A 155 11.59 1.37 11.93
N PRO A 156 12.47 0.95 12.88
CA PRO A 156 13.60 1.76 13.30
C PRO A 156 14.58 2.07 12.16
N VAL A 157 14.65 1.20 11.15
CA VAL A 157 15.47 1.37 9.95
C VAL A 157 15.05 2.60 9.13
N LEU A 158 13.80 3.05 9.25
CA LEU A 158 13.28 4.23 8.54
C LEU A 158 13.62 5.55 9.25
N LYS A 159 14.28 5.52 10.42
CA LYS A 159 14.71 6.74 11.14
C LYS A 159 15.71 7.59 10.35
N PHE A 160 16.40 6.99 9.38
CA PHE A 160 17.35 7.70 8.52
C PHE A 160 16.66 8.53 7.42
N ASP A 161 15.35 8.36 7.25
CA ASP A 161 14.55 9.19 6.33
C ASP A 161 14.10 10.48 7.03
N THR A 162 14.50 11.62 6.46
CA THR A 162 14.18 12.96 6.97
C THR A 162 12.71 13.32 6.84
N HIS A 163 11.97 12.71 5.90
CA HIS A 163 10.57 13.05 5.62
C HIS A 163 9.56 12.01 6.13
N LYS A 164 10.03 11.01 6.92
CA LYS A 164 9.24 9.98 7.63
C LYS A 164 8.02 9.45 6.86
N ALA A 165 8.18 8.34 6.14
CA ALA A 165 7.05 7.65 5.53
C ALA A 165 6.04 7.10 6.55
N ASN A 166 4.75 7.13 6.19
CA ASN A 166 3.73 6.25 6.75
C ASN A 166 3.77 4.90 6.02
N ASN A 167 3.51 3.82 6.75
CA ASN A 167 3.69 2.45 6.26
C ASN A 167 2.48 1.58 6.56
N ILE A 168 2.30 0.50 5.81
CA ILE A 168 1.34 -0.57 6.11
C ILE A 168 1.95 -1.91 5.72
N MET A 169 1.82 -2.91 6.59
CA MET A 169 2.23 -4.30 6.31
C MET A 169 1.03 -5.18 5.96
N GLY A 170 1.27 -6.27 5.25
CA GLY A 170 0.28 -7.34 5.10
C GLY A 170 -0.84 -7.10 4.08
N ILE A 171 -0.96 -5.89 3.50
CA ILE A 171 -2.00 -5.53 2.53
C ILE A 171 -1.41 -4.70 1.38
N THR A 172 -1.83 -4.99 0.15
CA THR A 172 -1.39 -4.30 -1.08
C THR A 172 -2.54 -3.77 -1.93
N GLU A 173 -3.78 -4.21 -1.69
CA GLU A 173 -4.94 -3.78 -2.47
C GLU A 173 -6.26 -3.93 -1.72
N ILE A 174 -7.19 -3.02 -2.00
CA ILE A 174 -8.60 -3.12 -1.62
C ILE A 174 -9.45 -2.94 -2.87
N MET A 175 -10.29 -3.93 -3.17
CA MET A 175 -11.26 -3.87 -4.27
C MET A 175 -12.68 -3.71 -3.76
N VAL A 176 -13.48 -2.94 -4.48
CA VAL A 176 -14.90 -2.72 -4.22
C VAL A 176 -15.71 -3.25 -5.40
N TYR A 177 -16.73 -4.05 -5.11
CA TYR A 177 -17.69 -4.52 -6.10
C TYR A 177 -18.73 -3.44 -6.36
N THR A 178 -18.73 -2.94 -7.60
CA THR A 178 -19.38 -1.69 -7.95
C THR A 178 -20.21 -1.80 -9.23
N GLU A 179 -21.07 -0.81 -9.45
CA GLU A 179 -21.88 -0.64 -10.65
C GLU A 179 -21.56 0.69 -11.32
N GLY A 180 -21.64 0.71 -12.65
CA GLY A 180 -21.41 1.91 -13.45
C GLY A 180 -20.12 1.84 -14.25
N ASP A 181 -19.94 2.82 -15.13
CA ASP A 181 -18.72 2.99 -15.92
C ASP A 181 -17.71 3.83 -15.12
N ILE A 182 -16.88 3.15 -14.32
CA ILE A 182 -15.89 3.78 -13.44
C ILE A 182 -14.52 3.73 -14.09
N LYS A 183 -13.90 4.88 -14.27
CA LYS A 183 -12.55 5.00 -14.85
C LYS A 183 -11.48 4.75 -13.79
N THR A 184 -10.43 4.03 -14.13
CA THR A 184 -9.24 3.84 -13.33
C THR A 184 -8.08 4.60 -13.95
N VAL A 185 -7.40 5.42 -13.13
CA VAL A 185 -6.14 6.08 -13.50
C VAL A 185 -4.99 5.38 -12.77
N ALA A 186 -4.07 4.79 -13.51
CA ALA A 186 -2.86 4.21 -12.94
C ALA A 186 -1.69 5.19 -13.06
N LEU A 187 -0.94 5.35 -11.96
CA LEU A 187 0.25 6.19 -11.93
C LEU A 187 1.48 5.30 -11.79
N PHE A 188 2.25 5.21 -12.87
CA PHE A 188 3.48 4.43 -12.93
C PHE A 188 4.69 5.34 -12.78
N GLY A 189 5.61 5.02 -11.88
CA GLY A 189 6.78 5.87 -11.75
C GLY A 189 7.80 5.47 -10.71
N ASP A 190 8.69 6.41 -10.45
CA ASP A 190 9.72 6.32 -9.42
C ASP A 190 9.26 6.91 -8.07
N SER A 191 10.21 7.42 -7.27
CA SER A 191 9.97 8.06 -5.97
C SER A 191 8.98 9.20 -6.03
N ILE A 192 8.93 9.99 -7.11
CA ILE A 192 8.01 11.13 -7.21
C ILE A 192 6.56 10.63 -7.17
N THR A 193 6.29 9.49 -7.81
CA THR A 193 4.99 8.81 -7.80
C THR A 193 4.76 8.07 -6.50
N HIS A 194 5.76 7.33 -6.01
CA HIS A 194 5.68 6.54 -4.78
C HIS A 194 5.33 7.39 -3.55
N MET A 195 5.98 8.55 -3.40
CA MET A 195 5.80 9.47 -2.27
C MET A 195 4.41 10.08 -2.18
N SER A 196 3.66 10.04 -3.28
CA SER A 196 2.24 10.39 -3.37
C SER A 196 1.87 11.86 -3.17
N TYR A 197 2.82 12.81 -3.12
CA TYR A 197 2.48 14.23 -2.96
C TYR A 197 1.58 14.77 -4.07
N TYR A 198 1.92 14.48 -5.34
CA TYR A 198 1.10 14.89 -6.47
C TYR A 198 -0.06 13.92 -6.72
N TYR A 199 0.13 12.62 -6.43
CA TYR A 199 -0.92 11.61 -6.50
C TYR A 199 -2.10 11.98 -5.61
N ASP A 200 -1.84 12.27 -4.32
CA ASP A 200 -2.88 12.58 -3.34
C ASP A 200 -3.62 13.87 -3.71
N ALA A 201 -2.87 14.90 -4.15
CA ALA A 201 -3.45 16.15 -4.59
C ALA A 201 -4.33 16.00 -5.85
N LEU A 202 -3.91 15.16 -6.80
CA LEU A 202 -4.70 14.84 -8.00
C LEU A 202 -5.94 14.02 -7.64
N MET A 203 -5.77 13.01 -6.78
CA MET A 203 -6.85 12.15 -6.30
C MET A 203 -7.94 12.95 -5.59
N GLU A 204 -7.57 13.85 -4.69
CA GLU A 204 -8.51 14.73 -4.02
C GLU A 204 -9.32 15.57 -5.03
N LYS A 205 -8.64 16.17 -6.02
CA LYS A 205 -9.31 16.93 -7.07
C LYS A 205 -10.27 16.06 -7.89
N LEU A 206 -9.83 14.89 -8.33
CA LEU A 206 -10.64 13.99 -9.16
C LEU A 206 -11.85 13.46 -8.38
N TYR A 207 -11.67 13.04 -7.13
CA TYR A 207 -12.76 12.49 -6.32
C TYR A 207 -13.81 13.56 -5.98
N ASN A 208 -13.39 14.81 -5.78
CA ASN A 208 -14.32 15.92 -5.55
C ASN A 208 -15.13 16.30 -6.80
N ASN A 209 -14.55 16.19 -8.00
CA ASN A 209 -15.22 16.57 -9.24
C ASN A 209 -15.99 15.41 -9.91
N LEU A 210 -15.60 14.17 -9.65
CA LEU A 210 -16.13 12.96 -10.28
C LEU A 210 -16.48 11.89 -9.21
N PRO A 211 -17.36 12.21 -8.25
CA PRO A 211 -17.71 11.28 -7.18
C PRO A 211 -18.34 10.00 -7.74
N GLY A 212 -17.85 8.83 -7.34
CA GLY A 212 -18.38 7.55 -7.81
C GLY A 212 -18.00 7.15 -9.23
N GLN A 213 -17.21 7.96 -9.95
CA GLN A 213 -16.96 7.78 -11.38
C GLN A 213 -15.49 7.50 -11.72
N ILE A 214 -14.58 7.68 -10.76
CA ILE A 214 -13.14 7.53 -10.98
C ILE A 214 -12.44 6.94 -9.75
N THR A 215 -11.42 6.13 -9.98
CA THR A 215 -10.49 5.62 -8.96
C THR A 215 -9.05 5.72 -9.44
N MET A 216 -8.11 5.65 -8.52
CA MET A 216 -6.68 5.78 -8.81
C MET A 216 -5.88 4.67 -8.12
N VAL A 217 -4.79 4.26 -8.77
CA VAL A 217 -3.83 3.30 -8.22
C VAL A 217 -2.41 3.80 -8.35
N ASN A 218 -1.59 3.56 -7.32
CA ASN A 218 -0.20 3.99 -7.29
C ASN A 218 0.72 2.79 -7.58
N ARG A 219 1.50 2.90 -8.66
CA ARG A 219 2.55 1.95 -9.10
C ARG A 219 3.92 2.62 -9.09
N GLY A 220 4.09 3.61 -8.23
CA GLY A 220 5.35 4.26 -7.93
C GLY A 220 6.24 3.35 -7.09
N LEU A 221 7.53 3.29 -7.41
CA LEU A 221 8.52 2.61 -6.60
C LEU A 221 9.75 3.52 -6.43
N GLY A 222 10.11 3.82 -5.19
CA GLY A 222 11.20 4.76 -4.88
C GLY A 222 12.51 4.32 -5.53
N GLY A 223 13.30 5.24 -6.06
CA GLY A 223 14.60 4.92 -6.69
C GLY A 223 14.53 4.03 -7.95
N ASN A 224 13.34 3.67 -8.42
CA ASN A 224 13.17 2.81 -9.59
C ASN A 224 13.72 3.47 -10.85
N ARG A 225 14.35 2.66 -11.70
CA ARG A 225 14.92 3.06 -12.99
C ARG A 225 14.07 2.49 -14.11
N LEU A 226 14.00 3.18 -15.24
CA LEU A 226 13.23 2.76 -16.40
C LEU A 226 13.88 1.58 -17.12
N LEU A 227 15.18 1.67 -17.43
CA LEU A 227 15.88 0.75 -18.32
C LEU A 227 16.75 -0.28 -17.61
N ARG A 228 17.04 -0.06 -16.32
CA ARG A 228 17.98 -0.88 -15.55
C ARG A 228 17.33 -1.39 -14.26
N ASP A 229 17.84 -2.50 -13.77
CA ASP A 229 17.47 -3.04 -12.46
C ASP A 229 17.86 -2.08 -11.33
N TYR A 230 17.54 -2.38 -10.07
CA TYR A 230 17.90 -1.53 -8.94
C TYR A 230 19.42 -1.25 -8.88
N SER A 231 19.78 -0.05 -8.43
CA SER A 231 21.18 0.26 -8.13
C SER A 231 21.60 -0.43 -6.84
N ARG A 232 22.70 -1.20 -6.89
CA ARG A 232 23.24 -1.86 -5.70
C ARG A 232 23.91 -0.84 -4.79
N ILE A 233 23.37 -0.66 -3.59
CA ILE A 233 23.87 0.27 -2.59
C ILE A 233 24.02 -0.50 -1.27
N PRO A 234 25.23 -0.97 -0.90
CA PRO A 234 25.44 -1.77 0.31
C PRO A 234 25.00 -1.10 1.62
N GLU A 235 24.96 0.23 1.64
CA GLU A 235 24.66 1.04 2.81
C GLU A 235 23.17 1.11 3.15
N ILE A 236 22.29 0.78 2.20
CA ILE A 236 20.84 0.74 2.44
C ILE A 236 20.38 -0.71 2.71
N PRO A 237 19.34 -0.88 3.56
CA PRO A 237 18.77 -2.19 3.84
C PRO A 237 18.43 -2.95 2.55
N GLY A 238 18.83 -4.22 2.50
CA GLY A 238 18.60 -5.05 1.32
C GLY A 238 19.47 -4.72 0.11
N GLY A 239 20.46 -3.84 0.23
CA GLY A 239 21.41 -3.54 -0.84
C GLY A 239 20.80 -2.80 -2.03
N GLY A 240 19.64 -2.15 -1.86
CA GLY A 240 18.92 -1.43 -2.91
C GLY A 240 17.76 -2.17 -3.58
N THR A 241 17.47 -3.39 -3.13
CA THR A 241 16.31 -4.17 -3.62
C THR A 241 14.96 -3.46 -3.53
N ILE A 242 14.83 -2.46 -2.64
CA ILE A 242 13.65 -1.60 -2.52
C ILE A 242 13.35 -0.79 -3.79
N PHE A 243 14.33 -0.59 -4.68
CA PHE A 243 14.13 0.13 -5.94
C PHE A 243 13.56 -0.74 -7.06
N GLY A 244 13.52 -2.06 -6.86
CA GLY A 244 12.90 -3.04 -7.74
C GLY A 244 13.49 -3.15 -9.14
N ALA A 245 12.85 -4.02 -9.93
CA ALA A 245 13.22 -4.29 -11.32
C ALA A 245 13.03 -3.08 -12.24
N ALA A 246 13.70 -3.09 -13.39
CA ALA A 246 13.55 -2.05 -14.40
C ALA A 246 12.08 -1.78 -14.74
N GLY A 247 11.75 -0.50 -14.95
CA GLY A 247 10.40 -0.06 -15.29
C GLY A 247 9.83 -0.80 -16.49
N VAL A 248 10.64 -1.03 -17.53
CA VAL A 248 10.23 -1.79 -18.72
C VAL A 248 9.86 -3.25 -18.43
N GLU A 249 10.47 -3.87 -17.41
CA GLU A 249 10.20 -5.26 -17.03
C GLU A 249 8.93 -5.37 -16.17
N ARG A 250 8.73 -4.43 -15.24
CA ARG A 250 7.59 -4.49 -14.31
C ARG A 250 6.31 -3.83 -14.85
N PHE A 251 6.39 -2.98 -15.88
CA PHE A 251 5.26 -2.15 -16.32
C PHE A 251 3.98 -2.95 -16.56
N TYR A 252 4.07 -4.04 -17.33
CA TYR A 252 2.87 -4.79 -17.70
C TYR A 252 2.24 -5.46 -16.48
N HIS A 253 3.05 -6.10 -15.65
CA HIS A 253 2.62 -6.73 -14.41
C HIS A 253 1.96 -5.70 -13.47
N ASP A 254 2.66 -4.61 -13.17
CA ASP A 254 2.19 -3.65 -12.17
C ASP A 254 0.94 -2.90 -12.62
N ILE A 255 0.76 -2.67 -13.92
CA ILE A 255 -0.39 -1.93 -14.45
C ILE A 255 -1.59 -2.84 -14.74
N TYR A 256 -1.36 -4.07 -15.17
CA TYR A 256 -2.42 -4.93 -15.73
C TYR A 256 -2.61 -6.27 -15.02
N SER A 257 -1.93 -6.58 -13.91
CA SER A 257 -2.23 -7.80 -13.14
C SER A 257 -3.66 -7.78 -12.62
N ASP A 258 -4.07 -6.68 -11.98
CA ASP A 258 -5.36 -6.59 -11.26
C ASP A 258 -6.30 -5.53 -11.83
N ASP A 259 -5.74 -4.58 -12.58
CA ASP A 259 -6.46 -3.43 -13.09
C ASP A 259 -6.50 -3.40 -14.61
N ARG A 260 -7.46 -2.65 -15.17
CA ARG A 260 -7.52 -2.31 -16.59
C ARG A 260 -7.72 -0.79 -16.69
N PRO A 261 -6.67 0.01 -16.47
CA PRO A 261 -6.81 1.46 -16.41
C PRO A 261 -7.09 2.06 -17.78
N GLU A 262 -8.03 3.01 -17.84
CA GLU A 262 -8.30 3.82 -19.03
C GLU A 262 -7.26 4.91 -19.24
N TYR A 263 -6.59 5.33 -18.17
CA TYR A 263 -5.52 6.31 -18.22
C TYR A 263 -4.31 5.82 -17.45
N ILE A 264 -3.13 5.95 -18.06
CA ILE A 264 -1.86 5.66 -17.42
C ILE A 264 -1.01 6.92 -17.48
N LEU A 265 -0.65 7.45 -16.31
CA LEU A 265 0.32 8.52 -16.19
C LEU A 265 1.69 7.90 -15.88
N VAL A 266 2.69 8.22 -16.69
CA VAL A 266 4.04 7.70 -16.55
C VAL A 266 4.98 8.82 -16.14
N LEU A 267 5.63 8.68 -14.99
CA LEU A 267 6.65 9.60 -14.49
C LEU A 267 7.82 8.81 -13.91
N ILE A 268 8.79 8.52 -14.77
CA ILE A 268 9.99 7.71 -14.46
C ILE A 268 11.16 8.18 -15.34
N GLY A 269 12.38 7.93 -14.89
CA GLY A 269 13.59 8.11 -15.69
C GLY A 269 14.65 8.98 -15.01
N ILE A 270 14.30 9.73 -13.97
CA ILE A 270 15.28 10.61 -13.30
C ILE A 270 16.40 9.80 -12.65
N ASN A 271 16.11 8.61 -12.14
CA ASN A 271 17.09 7.73 -11.51
C ASN A 271 18.04 7.11 -12.55
N ASP A 272 17.59 6.87 -13.79
CA ASP A 272 18.45 6.42 -14.89
C ASP A 272 19.54 7.45 -15.20
N PHE A 273 19.21 8.74 -15.13
CA PHE A 273 20.19 9.82 -15.30
C PHE A 273 21.04 10.07 -14.05
N THR A 274 20.46 10.01 -12.85
CA THR A 274 21.11 10.51 -11.63
C THR A 274 21.89 9.44 -10.87
N HIS A 275 21.43 8.19 -10.84
CA HIS A 275 22.11 7.12 -10.10
C HIS A 275 23.53 6.85 -10.62
N PRO A 276 23.80 6.79 -11.94
CA PRO A 276 25.16 6.58 -12.46
C PRO A 276 26.17 7.58 -11.89
N TYR A 277 25.81 8.87 -11.84
CA TYR A 277 26.68 9.91 -11.29
C TYR A 277 26.72 9.89 -9.75
N ALA A 278 25.56 9.81 -9.10
CA ALA A 278 25.48 9.87 -7.63
C ALA A 278 26.16 8.68 -6.94
N LEU A 279 26.13 7.50 -7.59
CA LEU A 279 26.69 6.25 -7.07
C LEU A 279 28.04 5.88 -7.71
N LYS A 280 28.54 6.71 -8.65
CA LYS A 280 29.79 6.48 -9.40
C LYS A 280 29.78 5.20 -10.24
N HIS A 281 28.62 4.84 -10.78
CA HIS A 281 28.43 3.74 -11.73
C HIS A 281 28.46 4.30 -13.16
N TYR A 282 29.58 4.89 -13.56
CA TYR A 282 29.69 5.63 -14.83
C TYR A 282 29.50 4.74 -16.07
N GLU A 283 29.68 3.42 -15.94
CA GLU A 283 29.36 2.43 -16.97
C GLU A 283 27.85 2.34 -17.28
N GLU A 284 26.99 2.85 -16.39
CA GLU A 284 25.54 2.86 -16.55
C GLU A 284 25.01 4.15 -17.20
N GLU A 285 25.86 5.13 -17.50
CA GLU A 285 25.49 6.45 -18.01
C GLU A 285 24.62 6.38 -19.28
N VAL A 286 23.56 7.19 -19.28
CA VAL A 286 22.69 7.40 -20.45
C VAL A 286 23.18 8.64 -21.18
N THR A 287 23.69 8.46 -22.39
CA THR A 287 24.08 9.56 -23.30
C THR A 287 22.93 9.87 -24.25
N VAL A 288 22.73 11.16 -24.54
CA VAL A 288 21.70 11.68 -25.47
C VAL A 288 22.27 11.77 -26.87
#